data_AF-A0A4Q2USF1-F1
#
_entry.id   AF-A0A4Q2USF1-F1
#
_cell.length_a   1.000
_cell.length_b   1.000
_cell.length_c   1.000
_cell.angle_alpha   90.00
_cell.angle_beta   90.00
_cell.angle_gamma   90.00
#
_symmetry.space_group_name_H-M   'P 1'
#
loop_
_entity.id
_entity.type
_entity.pdbx_description
1 polymer ?
#
loop_
_entity_poly.entity_id
_entity_poly.type
_entity_poly.pdbx_seq_one_letter_code
_entity_poly.pdbx_strand_id
1 'polypeptide(L)'
;MRLRQLGSTQSAAFIVPPEVQRNILDLRPGNDQTCSPVTSSDVVYWLLEQSCKANEKMMPLHTSQGFDFCRRTNALWKYFNLAKGPEDRLQLLDTIQQREDWTLEQLYGPKKFFSAEEAISQLDFECLKLFATNICQQKLEQSGDYSSAFEEVELQREVEFEFEQLRENQKPVKYIALTFPGLEPALIHFVKAGHLQEGNSFVQGFEFLSRTKIGRKFGLQKSSSRLFVSKQFTKSIQSNRRMNDEDVVRPVEWVLWSSETETAVIVIPEEAELLLPILCNES
;
A
#
# COMPACT_ATOMS: atom_id res chain seq x y z
N MET A 1 -8.64 7.00 8.07
CA MET A 1 -8.69 7.15 9.54
C MET A 1 -8.35 8.59 9.92
N ARG A 2 -8.99 9.18 10.93
CA ARG A 2 -8.60 10.48 11.51
C ARG A 2 -8.13 10.24 12.94
N LEU A 3 -6.84 10.40 13.20
CA LEU A 3 -6.25 10.26 14.53
C LEU A 3 -6.63 11.51 15.35
N ARG A 4 -7.42 11.34 16.42
CA ARG A 4 -7.82 12.41 17.36
C ARG A 4 -7.20 12.09 18.73
N GLN A 5 -6.83 13.12 19.51
CA GLN A 5 -6.27 12.99 20.87
C GLN A 5 -4.85 12.35 20.97
N LEU A 6 -4.02 12.50 19.94
CA LEU A 6 -2.60 12.17 20.05
C LEU A 6 -1.93 12.99 21.17
N GLY A 7 -1.20 12.31 22.06
CA GLY A 7 -0.53 12.91 23.22
C GLY A 7 -1.38 13.01 24.49
N SER A 8 -2.69 12.69 24.42
CA SER A 8 -3.60 12.67 25.58
C SER A 8 -3.98 11.25 25.99
N THR A 9 -4.69 10.53 25.11
CA THR A 9 -5.16 9.15 25.33
C THR A 9 -4.49 8.16 24.38
N GLN A 10 -3.86 8.67 23.31
CA GLN A 10 -3.22 7.87 22.26
C GLN A 10 -1.77 8.30 22.08
N SER A 11 -0.89 7.34 21.86
CA SER A 11 0.52 7.55 21.51
C SER A 11 0.82 6.94 20.15
N ALA A 12 1.88 7.43 19.50
CA ALA A 12 2.39 6.88 18.25
C ALA A 12 3.81 6.35 18.48
N ALA A 13 4.07 5.17 17.94
CA ALA A 13 5.40 4.58 17.90
C ALA A 13 5.83 4.43 16.44
N PHE A 14 7.07 4.85 16.15
CA PHE A 14 7.66 4.72 14.82
C PHE A 14 8.57 3.50 14.81
N ILE A 15 8.38 2.62 13.83
CA ILE A 15 9.23 1.45 13.62
C ILE A 15 9.99 1.71 12.32
N VAL A 16 11.31 1.82 12.40
CA VAL A 16 12.17 2.16 11.27
C VAL A 16 13.30 1.15 11.13
N PRO A 17 13.69 0.78 9.89
CA PRO A 17 14.90 -0.01 9.64
C PRO A 17 16.18 0.72 10.11
N PRO A 18 17.27 0.00 10.41
CA PRO A 18 18.55 0.59 10.83
C PRO A 18 19.11 1.63 9.86
N GLU A 19 18.87 1.46 8.55
CA GLU A 19 19.31 2.37 7.49
C GLU A 19 18.59 3.73 7.60
N VAL A 20 17.29 3.69 7.84
CA VAL A 20 16.46 4.90 8.02
C VAL A 20 16.82 5.60 9.33
N GLN A 21 17.10 4.83 10.39
CA GLN A 21 17.55 5.41 11.66
C GLN A 21 18.85 6.22 11.50
N ARG A 22 19.81 5.74 10.71
CA ARG A 22 21.05 6.49 10.41
C ARG A 22 20.74 7.79 9.65
N ASN A 23 19.92 7.72 8.61
CA ASN A 23 19.52 8.91 7.85
C ASN A 23 18.81 9.96 8.72
N ILE A 24 18.01 9.55 9.70
CA ILE A 24 17.37 10.46 10.65
C ILE A 24 18.43 11.16 11.53
N LEU A 25 19.44 10.41 12.00
CA LEU A 25 20.51 10.96 12.83
C LEU A 25 21.41 11.92 12.04
N ASP A 26 21.69 11.64 10.77
CA ASP A 26 22.54 12.48 9.90
C ASP A 26 21.94 13.87 9.65
N LEU A 27 20.61 14.00 9.71
CA LEU A 27 19.90 15.27 9.53
C LEU A 27 19.80 16.11 10.81
N ARG A 28 20.26 15.61 11.96
CA ARG A 28 20.14 16.36 13.21
C ARG A 28 21.04 17.60 13.20
N PRO A 29 20.50 18.78 13.56
CA PRO A 29 21.32 19.97 13.69
C PRO A 29 22.24 19.87 14.92
N GLY A 30 23.56 19.94 14.69
CA GLY A 30 24.60 19.98 15.74
C GLY A 30 25.38 18.67 15.94
N ASN A 31 26.51 18.75 16.64
CA ASN A 31 27.47 17.64 16.87
C ASN A 31 26.97 16.53 17.84
N ASP A 32 25.70 16.56 18.27
CA ASP A 32 25.12 15.61 19.23
C ASP A 32 24.61 14.32 18.55
N GLN A 33 25.22 13.93 17.43
CA GLN A 33 24.79 12.86 16.53
C GLN A 33 24.79 11.45 17.16
N THR A 34 25.37 11.28 18.35
CA THR A 34 25.64 9.95 18.93
C THR A 34 25.08 9.71 20.33
N CYS A 35 24.59 10.75 21.04
CA CYS A 35 24.33 10.62 22.48
C CYS A 35 22.85 10.67 22.89
N SER A 36 21.95 11.20 22.07
CA SER A 36 20.53 11.33 22.40
C SER A 36 19.62 10.35 21.63
N PRO A 37 18.59 9.76 22.27
CA PRO A 37 17.67 8.84 21.60
C PRO A 37 16.87 9.54 20.51
N VAL A 38 16.44 8.80 19.47
CA VAL A 38 15.59 9.32 18.39
C VAL A 38 14.23 9.73 18.95
N THR A 39 13.83 10.96 18.69
CA THR A 39 12.54 11.52 19.10
C THR A 39 11.60 11.63 17.91
N SER A 40 10.30 11.78 18.19
CA SER A 40 9.30 11.96 17.13
C SER A 40 9.54 13.21 16.28
N SER A 41 10.14 14.28 16.85
CA SER A 41 10.51 15.47 16.09
C SER A 41 11.60 15.20 15.06
N ASP A 42 12.57 14.35 15.37
CA ASP A 42 13.62 13.96 14.41
C ASP A 42 13.03 13.21 13.22
N VAL A 43 12.08 12.31 13.49
CA VAL A 43 11.38 11.54 12.45
C VAL A 43 10.57 12.46 11.54
N VAL A 44 9.82 13.41 12.11
CA VAL A 44 9.01 14.37 11.33
C VAL A 44 9.91 15.28 10.51
N TYR A 45 11.02 15.76 11.07
CA TYR A 45 11.99 16.57 10.35
C TYR A 45 12.60 15.80 9.16
N TRP A 46 13.03 14.55 9.39
CA TRP A 46 13.54 13.68 8.34
C TRP A 46 12.48 13.45 7.24
N LEU A 47 11.22 13.21 7.60
CA LEU A 47 10.13 13.05 6.62
C LEU A 47 9.93 14.29 5.74
N LEU A 48 9.97 15.47 6.33
CA LEU A 48 9.85 16.73 5.59
C LEU A 48 11.04 16.91 4.64
N GLU A 49 12.26 16.65 5.11
CA GLU A 49 13.47 16.71 4.29
C GLU A 49 13.44 15.72 3.13
N GLN A 50 13.00 14.47 3.37
CA GLN A 50 12.84 13.48 2.29
C GLN A 50 11.79 13.93 1.27
N SER A 51 10.71 14.57 1.73
CA SER A 51 9.69 15.11 0.84
C SER A 51 10.24 16.26 -0.01
N CYS A 52 11.05 17.15 0.57
CA CYS A 52 11.74 18.20 -0.18
C CYS A 52 12.70 17.61 -1.23
N LYS A 53 13.54 16.65 -0.83
CA LYS A 53 14.46 15.95 -1.74
C LYS A 53 13.73 15.21 -2.86
N ALA A 54 12.59 14.59 -2.57
CA ALA A 54 11.76 13.94 -3.57
C ALA A 54 11.20 14.96 -4.58
N ASN A 55 10.71 16.10 -4.09
CA ASN A 55 10.26 17.19 -4.96
C ASN A 55 11.40 17.72 -5.84
N GLU A 56 12.57 18.00 -5.26
CA GLU A 56 13.75 18.47 -5.99
C GLU A 56 14.17 17.48 -7.09
N LYS A 57 14.15 16.18 -6.80
CA LYS A 57 14.42 15.13 -7.81
C LYS A 57 13.40 15.10 -8.94
N MET A 58 12.16 15.52 -8.71
CA MET A 58 11.11 15.56 -9.73
C MET A 58 11.16 16.83 -10.59
N MET A 59 11.86 17.88 -10.16
CA MET A 59 11.93 19.16 -10.87
C MET A 59 12.52 19.09 -12.28
N PRO A 60 13.58 18.32 -12.56
CA PRO A 60 14.08 18.11 -13.93
C PRO A 60 13.01 17.55 -14.88
N LEU A 61 12.26 16.56 -14.42
CA LEU A 61 11.16 15.97 -15.18
C LEU A 61 10.05 17.00 -15.43
N HIS A 62 9.66 17.76 -14.40
CA HIS A 62 8.69 18.85 -14.55
C HIS A 62 9.16 19.90 -15.57
N THR A 63 10.45 20.26 -15.57
CA THR A 63 11.03 21.16 -16.58
C THR A 63 10.95 20.55 -17.98
N SER A 64 11.35 19.29 -18.15
CA SER A 64 11.33 18.57 -19.43
C SER A 64 9.90 18.51 -20.01
N GLN A 65 8.92 18.13 -19.18
CA GLN A 65 7.50 18.12 -19.54
C GLN A 65 6.95 19.50 -19.89
N GLY A 66 7.38 20.55 -19.17
CA GLY A 66 7.01 21.93 -19.45
C GLY A 66 7.53 22.41 -20.82
N PHE A 67 8.77 22.06 -21.16
CA PHE A 67 9.34 22.33 -22.48
C PHE A 67 8.63 21.54 -23.59
N ASP A 68 8.33 20.27 -23.35
CA ASP A 68 7.55 19.46 -24.29
C ASP A 68 6.13 20.00 -24.48
N PHE A 69 5.50 20.53 -23.44
CA PHE A 69 4.24 21.26 -23.55
C PHE A 69 4.39 22.50 -24.43
N CYS A 70 5.42 23.33 -24.21
CA CYS A 70 5.69 24.50 -25.05
C CYS A 70 5.90 24.12 -26.51
N ARG A 71 6.73 23.10 -26.78
CA ARG A 71 7.02 22.62 -28.15
C ARG A 71 5.75 22.19 -28.86
N ARG A 72 4.94 21.33 -28.21
CA ARG A 72 3.68 20.83 -28.78
C ARG A 72 2.65 21.93 -28.99
N THR A 73 2.51 22.83 -28.02
CA THR A 73 1.57 23.95 -28.09
C THR A 73 1.98 24.95 -29.17
N ASN A 74 3.27 25.23 -29.30
CA ASN A 74 3.81 26.08 -30.36
C ASN A 74 3.49 25.49 -31.74
N ALA A 75 3.78 24.21 -31.94
CA ALA A 75 3.46 23.51 -33.19
C ALA A 75 1.96 23.53 -33.47
N LEU A 76 1.13 23.18 -32.48
CA LEU A 76 -0.33 23.24 -32.62
C LEU A 76 -0.76 24.63 -33.07
N TRP A 77 -0.41 25.69 -32.35
CA TRP A 77 -0.86 27.04 -32.71
C TRP A 77 -0.32 27.53 -34.05
N LYS A 78 0.91 27.15 -34.41
CA LYS A 78 1.51 27.46 -35.72
C LYS A 78 0.71 26.80 -36.85
N TYR A 79 0.43 25.50 -36.74
CA TYR A 79 -0.18 24.72 -37.81
C TYR A 79 -1.72 24.66 -37.77
N PHE A 80 -2.37 25.04 -36.65
CA PHE A 80 -3.84 24.94 -36.45
C PHE A 80 -4.65 25.75 -37.47
N ASN A 81 -4.13 26.92 -37.88
CA ASN A 81 -4.79 27.78 -38.87
C ASN A 81 -4.18 27.68 -40.28
N LEU A 82 -3.04 26.99 -40.42
CA LEU A 82 -2.29 26.86 -41.68
C LEU A 82 -2.54 25.54 -42.40
N ALA A 83 -3.28 24.58 -41.81
CA ALA A 83 -3.61 23.28 -42.38
C ALA A 83 -4.40 23.38 -43.69
N LYS A 84 -3.70 23.73 -44.78
CA LYS A 84 -4.20 23.75 -46.16
C LYS A 84 -3.60 22.60 -46.97
N GLY A 85 -2.54 21.93 -46.47
CA GLY A 85 -1.88 20.82 -47.15
C GLY A 85 -1.48 19.64 -46.25
N PRO A 86 -1.20 18.46 -46.84
CA PRO A 86 -0.74 17.26 -46.12
C PRO A 86 0.65 17.43 -45.46
N GLU A 87 1.48 18.33 -45.99
CA GLU A 87 2.84 18.58 -45.49
C GLU A 87 2.84 19.22 -44.09
N ASP A 88 1.97 20.21 -43.85
CA ASP A 88 1.83 20.87 -42.54
C ASP A 88 1.40 19.87 -41.46
N ARG A 89 0.58 18.88 -41.84
CA ARG A 89 0.14 17.82 -40.94
C ARG A 89 1.26 16.84 -40.61
N LEU A 90 2.15 16.53 -41.56
CA LEU A 90 3.33 15.70 -41.29
C LEU A 90 4.30 16.42 -40.35
N GLN A 91 4.55 17.72 -40.55
CA GLN A 91 5.40 18.52 -39.66
C GLN A 91 4.82 18.62 -38.24
N LEU A 92 3.50 18.79 -38.12
CA LEU A 92 2.82 18.79 -36.83
C LEU A 92 2.96 17.44 -36.11
N LEU A 93 2.76 16.33 -36.83
CA LEU A 93 2.90 14.99 -36.27
C LEU A 93 4.34 14.71 -35.83
N ASP A 94 5.32 15.05 -36.66
CA ASP A 94 6.75 14.90 -36.34
C ASP A 94 7.14 15.69 -35.08
N THR A 95 6.58 16.88 -34.90
CA THR A 95 6.87 17.71 -33.71
C THR A 95 6.17 17.22 -32.44
N ILE A 96 4.95 16.66 -32.56
CA ILE A 96 4.14 16.21 -31.44
C ILE A 96 4.51 14.79 -30.99
N GLN A 97 4.87 13.92 -31.93
CA GLN A 97 5.21 12.54 -31.64
C GLN A 97 6.51 12.50 -30.82
N GLN A 98 6.40 12.01 -29.59
CA GLN A 98 7.58 11.76 -28.76
C GLN A 98 8.26 10.49 -29.25
N ARG A 99 9.59 10.53 -29.25
CA ARG A 99 10.41 9.39 -29.59
C ARG A 99 10.44 8.43 -28.39
N GLU A 100 9.94 7.22 -28.58
CA GLU A 100 9.95 6.17 -27.54
C GLU A 100 11.20 5.28 -27.65
N ASP A 101 11.83 5.21 -28.82
CA ASP A 101 13.04 4.42 -29.06
C ASP A 101 14.31 5.23 -28.71
N TRP A 102 14.95 4.86 -27.60
CA TRP A 102 16.23 5.46 -27.18
C TRP A 102 17.35 4.43 -27.24
N THR A 103 18.50 4.83 -27.78
CA THR A 103 19.71 3.99 -27.74
C THR A 103 20.40 4.08 -26.37
N LEU A 104 21.18 3.06 -26.02
CA LEU A 104 21.95 3.06 -24.77
C LEU A 104 22.94 4.24 -24.68
N GLU A 105 23.55 4.63 -25.79
CA GLU A 105 24.46 5.80 -25.83
C GLU A 105 23.71 7.11 -25.58
N GLN A 106 22.45 7.24 -26.00
CA GLN A 106 21.64 8.43 -25.70
C GLN A 106 21.15 8.47 -24.25
N LEU A 107 20.92 7.31 -23.63
CA LEU A 107 20.50 7.21 -22.23
C LEU A 107 21.67 7.39 -21.25
N TYR A 108 22.83 6.80 -21.56
CA TYR A 108 23.99 6.70 -20.65
C TYR A 108 25.24 7.44 -21.11
N GLY A 109 25.28 7.95 -22.34
CA GLY A 109 26.43 8.65 -22.89
C GLY A 109 26.57 10.09 -22.35
N PRO A 110 27.77 10.69 -22.52
CA PRO A 110 28.02 12.07 -22.11
C PRO A 110 27.12 13.03 -22.89
N LYS A 111 26.25 13.74 -22.15
CA LYS A 111 25.25 14.62 -22.76
C LYS A 111 25.88 15.91 -23.28
N LYS A 112 25.42 16.35 -24.45
CA LYS A 112 25.46 17.77 -24.83
C LYS A 112 24.26 18.43 -24.18
N PHE A 113 24.49 19.36 -23.26
CA PHE A 113 23.41 20.14 -22.66
C PHE A 113 22.73 20.93 -23.77
N PHE A 114 21.45 20.67 -24.02
CA PHE A 114 20.63 21.58 -24.80
C PHE A 114 20.51 22.88 -24.01
N SER A 115 20.94 23.98 -24.61
CA SER A 115 20.82 25.30 -23.99
C SER A 115 19.34 25.65 -23.91
N ALA A 116 18.88 26.02 -22.71
CA ALA A 116 17.50 26.45 -22.50
C ALA A 116 17.20 27.70 -23.36
N GLU A 117 18.19 28.56 -23.58
CA GLU A 117 18.08 29.74 -24.43
C GLU A 117 17.77 29.36 -25.89
N GLU A 118 18.42 28.32 -26.42
CA GLU A 118 18.15 27.80 -27.76
C GLU A 118 16.71 27.28 -27.89
N ALA A 119 16.25 26.49 -26.91
CA ALA A 119 14.89 25.96 -26.90
C ALA A 119 13.82 27.07 -26.82
N ILE A 120 14.06 28.10 -26.00
CA ILE A 120 13.15 29.25 -25.88
C ILE A 120 13.12 30.06 -27.19
N SER A 121 14.27 30.21 -27.86
CA SER A 121 14.36 30.95 -29.12
C SER A 121 13.55 30.33 -30.27
N GLN A 122 13.33 29.01 -30.23
CA GLN A 122 12.57 28.28 -31.24
C GLN A 122 11.04 28.44 -31.09
N LEU A 123 10.56 29.03 -29.99
CA LEU A 123 9.15 29.29 -29.79
C LEU A 123 8.73 30.53 -30.59
N ASP A 124 7.59 30.45 -31.26
CA ASP A 124 7.06 31.54 -32.09
C ASP A 124 6.20 32.51 -31.24
N PHE A 125 5.60 32.04 -30.15
CA PHE A 125 4.65 32.81 -29.34
C PHE A 125 5.25 33.31 -28.02
N GLU A 126 5.08 34.61 -27.74
CA GLU A 126 5.66 35.28 -26.58
C GLU A 126 5.18 34.70 -25.24
N CYS A 127 3.90 34.33 -25.12
CA CYS A 127 3.38 33.72 -23.90
C CYS A 127 4.04 32.36 -23.58
N LEU A 128 4.42 31.59 -24.60
CA LEU A 128 5.16 30.34 -24.42
C LEU A 128 6.62 30.61 -24.04
N LYS A 129 7.24 31.65 -24.59
CA LYS A 129 8.59 32.09 -24.18
C LYS A 129 8.64 32.52 -22.72
N LEU A 130 7.65 33.31 -22.28
CA LEU A 130 7.53 33.72 -20.87
C LEU A 130 7.35 32.51 -19.96
N PHE A 131 6.47 31.58 -20.34
CA PHE A 131 6.26 30.36 -19.56
C PHE A 131 7.52 29.48 -19.48
N ALA A 132 8.21 29.25 -20.61
CA ALA A 132 9.46 28.50 -20.64
C ALA A 132 10.57 29.17 -19.81
N THR A 133 10.68 30.50 -19.87
CA THR A 133 11.62 31.27 -19.05
C THR A 133 11.35 31.09 -17.55
N ASN A 134 10.09 31.11 -17.13
CA ASN A 134 9.71 30.89 -15.73
C ASN A 134 10.10 29.49 -15.24
N ILE A 135 9.92 28.46 -16.08
CA ILE A 135 10.34 27.09 -15.77
C ILE A 135 11.85 27.01 -15.58
N CYS A 136 12.64 27.69 -16.43
CA CYS A 136 14.10 27.72 -16.32
C CYS A 136 14.58 28.43 -15.06
N GLN A 137 13.92 29.52 -14.67
CA GLN A 137 14.27 30.25 -13.46
C GLN A 137 14.11 29.39 -12.20
N GLN A 138 13.02 28.60 -12.14
CA GLN A 138 12.80 27.65 -11.05
C GLN A 138 13.88 26.57 -10.95
N LYS A 139 14.47 26.15 -12.09
CA LYS A 139 15.57 25.18 -12.13
C LYS A 139 16.90 25.77 -11.64
N LEU A 140 17.21 27.02 -12.00
CA LEU A 140 18.49 27.66 -11.66
C LEU A 140 18.61 27.95 -10.14
N GLU A 141 17.48 28.23 -9.48
CA GLU A 141 17.43 28.46 -8.03
C GLU A 141 17.67 27.19 -7.20
N GLN A 142 17.56 25.99 -7.82
CA GLN A 142 17.57 24.69 -7.13
C GLN A 142 18.78 23.81 -7.51
N SER A 143 19.90 24.44 -7.90
CA SER A 143 21.08 23.79 -8.51
C SER A 143 21.59 22.55 -7.76
N GLY A 144 21.14 21.38 -8.22
CA GLY A 144 21.81 20.10 -8.15
C GLY A 144 21.86 19.53 -9.56
N ASP A 145 23.04 19.12 -10.00
CA ASP A 145 23.33 18.68 -11.36
C ASP A 145 22.74 17.28 -11.60
N TYR A 146 21.41 17.18 -11.72
CA TYR A 146 20.69 15.91 -11.86
C TYR A 146 19.63 16.04 -12.96
N SER A 147 19.96 15.53 -14.15
CA SER A 147 18.98 15.30 -15.22
C SER A 147 19.64 14.33 -16.20
N SER A 148 19.71 13.05 -15.82
CA SER A 148 19.95 12.00 -16.81
C SER A 148 18.62 11.63 -17.46
N ALA A 149 18.64 11.32 -18.77
CA ALA A 149 17.41 10.95 -19.49
C ALA A 149 16.87 9.63 -18.95
N PHE A 150 17.78 8.78 -18.43
CA PHE A 150 17.44 7.59 -17.67
C PHE A 150 16.69 7.92 -16.37
N GLU A 151 17.16 8.87 -15.57
CA GLU A 151 16.48 9.28 -14.34
C GLU A 151 15.11 9.89 -14.63
N GLU A 152 14.95 10.66 -15.72
CA GLU A 152 13.63 11.11 -16.17
C GLU A 152 12.71 9.94 -16.56
N VAL A 153 13.21 8.92 -17.28
CA VAL A 153 12.42 7.73 -17.66
C VAL A 153 12.07 6.87 -16.44
N GLU A 154 13.00 6.69 -15.51
CA GLU A 154 12.75 5.92 -14.29
C GLU A 154 11.81 6.68 -13.33
N LEU A 155 11.94 8.01 -13.20
CA LEU A 155 10.98 8.83 -12.46
C LEU A 155 9.59 8.81 -13.11
N GLN A 156 9.53 8.89 -14.44
CA GLN A 156 8.26 8.76 -15.17
C GLN A 156 7.62 7.39 -14.90
N ARG A 157 8.41 6.31 -14.85
CA ARG A 157 7.93 4.98 -14.45
C ARG A 157 7.47 4.95 -13.00
N GLU A 158 8.22 5.53 -12.06
CA GLU A 158 7.80 5.60 -10.65
C GLU A 158 6.47 6.36 -10.50
N VAL A 159 6.28 7.46 -11.22
CA VAL A 159 5.03 8.25 -11.25
C VAL A 159 3.89 7.49 -11.94
N GLU A 160 4.15 6.81 -13.05
CA GLU A 160 3.17 6.00 -13.77
C GLU A 160 2.76 4.76 -12.95
N PHE A 161 3.67 4.21 -12.15
CA PHE A 161 3.39 3.09 -11.24
C PHE A 161 2.46 3.47 -10.09
N GLU A 162 2.23 4.75 -9.79
CA GLU A 162 1.37 5.13 -8.67
C GLU A 162 -0.13 4.82 -8.88
N PHE A 163 -0.63 4.50 -10.09
CA PHE A 163 -2.05 4.09 -10.20
C PHE A 163 -2.47 3.27 -11.44
N GLU A 164 -1.75 2.22 -11.83
CA GLU A 164 -2.36 1.14 -12.64
C GLU A 164 -2.85 0.00 -11.74
N GLN A 165 -3.93 0.23 -11.02
CA GLN A 165 -4.67 -0.85 -10.38
C GLN A 165 -5.42 -1.62 -11.49
N LEU A 166 -4.74 -2.57 -12.15
CA LEU A 166 -5.39 -3.61 -12.96
C LEU A 166 -6.30 -4.41 -12.04
N ARG A 167 -7.52 -3.92 -11.88
CA ARG A 167 -8.57 -4.55 -11.10
C ARG A 167 -9.04 -5.74 -11.92
N GLU A 168 -8.36 -6.88 -11.78
CA GLU A 168 -8.96 -8.15 -12.16
C GLU A 168 -10.28 -8.28 -11.39
N ASN A 169 -11.39 -8.04 -12.08
CA ASN A 169 -12.72 -8.22 -11.53
C ASN A 169 -12.99 -9.72 -11.36
N GLN A 170 -12.30 -10.35 -10.41
CA GLN A 170 -12.70 -11.65 -9.88
C GLN A 170 -14.06 -11.44 -9.23
N LYS A 171 -15.12 -11.93 -9.89
CA LYS A 171 -16.47 -11.91 -9.32
C LYS A 171 -16.39 -12.64 -7.97
N PRO A 172 -16.76 -11.99 -6.85
CA PRO A 172 -16.71 -12.63 -5.55
C PRO A 172 -17.53 -13.92 -5.58
N VAL A 173 -16.93 -15.02 -5.12
CA VAL A 173 -17.65 -16.28 -4.94
C VAL A 173 -18.76 -16.03 -3.92
N LYS A 174 -20.02 -16.22 -4.32
CA LYS A 174 -21.17 -16.05 -3.43
C LYS A 174 -21.30 -17.30 -2.56
N TYR A 175 -21.02 -17.17 -1.27
CA TYR A 175 -21.23 -18.23 -0.29
C TYR A 175 -22.65 -18.14 0.30
N ILE A 176 -23.26 -19.30 0.54
CA ILE A 176 -24.50 -19.39 1.30
C ILE A 176 -24.09 -19.67 2.75
N ALA A 177 -24.39 -18.74 3.64
CA ALA A 177 -24.11 -18.89 5.06
C ALA A 177 -24.95 -20.04 5.65
N LEU A 178 -24.34 -20.85 6.52
CA LEU A 178 -25.09 -21.84 7.28
C LEU A 178 -25.97 -21.15 8.33
N THR A 179 -27.22 -21.57 8.46
CA THR A 179 -28.11 -21.07 9.51
C THR A 179 -27.62 -21.54 10.88
N PHE A 180 -27.45 -20.60 11.82
CA PHE A 180 -27.07 -20.91 13.18
C PHE A 180 -28.15 -21.78 13.86
N PRO A 181 -27.85 -23.03 14.25
CA PRO A 181 -28.85 -23.96 14.79
C PRO A 181 -29.14 -23.77 16.28
N GLY A 182 -28.45 -22.82 16.94
CA GLY A 182 -28.55 -22.57 18.38
C GLY A 182 -27.31 -22.98 19.16
N LEU A 183 -27.26 -22.55 20.42
CA LEU A 183 -26.15 -22.76 21.34
C LEU A 183 -26.04 -24.21 21.80
N GLU A 184 -24.84 -24.78 21.74
CA GLU A 184 -24.61 -26.16 22.18
C GLU A 184 -24.54 -26.26 23.73
N PRO A 185 -25.24 -27.22 24.37
CA PRO A 185 -25.25 -27.35 25.83
C PRO A 185 -23.86 -27.54 26.45
N ALA A 186 -22.94 -28.19 25.74
CA ALA A 186 -21.56 -28.38 26.18
C ALA A 186 -20.80 -27.06 26.36
N LEU A 187 -21.16 -26.03 25.57
CA LEU A 187 -20.56 -24.70 25.65
C LEU A 187 -21.08 -23.93 26.88
N ILE A 188 -22.36 -24.09 27.21
CA ILE A 188 -22.95 -23.57 28.46
C ILE A 188 -22.27 -24.23 29.66
N HIS A 189 -22.07 -25.54 29.61
CA HIS A 189 -21.38 -26.26 30.68
C HIS A 189 -19.93 -25.80 30.84
N PHE A 190 -19.20 -25.61 29.74
CA PHE A 190 -17.82 -25.09 29.79
C PHE A 190 -17.76 -23.72 30.47
N VAL A 191 -18.71 -22.83 30.16
CA VAL A 191 -18.80 -21.51 30.79
C VAL A 191 -19.08 -21.60 32.29
N LYS A 192 -19.97 -22.50 32.72
CA LYS A 192 -20.35 -22.63 34.15
C LYS A 192 -19.36 -23.41 34.99
N ALA A 193 -18.77 -24.47 34.43
CA ALA A 193 -17.95 -25.42 35.16
C ALA A 193 -16.46 -25.27 34.87
N GLY A 194 -16.05 -24.54 33.83
CA GLY A 194 -14.64 -24.37 33.44
C GLY A 194 -13.98 -25.60 32.81
N HIS A 195 -14.72 -26.69 32.64
CA HIS A 195 -14.24 -27.99 32.15
C HIS A 195 -14.91 -28.39 30.84
N LEU A 196 -14.14 -28.97 29.91
CA LEU A 196 -14.68 -29.53 28.67
C LEU A 196 -15.31 -30.89 28.95
N GLN A 197 -16.51 -31.11 28.43
CA GLN A 197 -17.14 -32.43 28.43
C GLN A 197 -16.53 -33.29 27.32
N GLU A 198 -16.27 -34.56 27.62
CA GLU A 198 -15.88 -35.53 26.60
C GLU A 198 -17.02 -35.72 25.60
N GLY A 199 -16.76 -35.42 24.33
CA GLY A 199 -17.77 -35.51 23.28
C GLY A 199 -17.34 -34.87 21.97
N ASN A 200 -18.25 -34.89 20.99
CA ASN A 200 -18.03 -34.37 19.63
C ASN A 200 -18.44 -32.89 19.47
N SER A 201 -18.54 -32.15 20.57
CA SER A 201 -18.95 -30.73 20.62
C SER A 201 -17.79 -29.78 20.34
N PHE A 202 -16.56 -30.22 20.60
CA PHE A 202 -15.35 -29.44 20.42
C PHE A 202 -14.38 -30.16 19.51
N VAL A 203 -13.71 -29.40 18.65
CA VAL A 203 -12.63 -29.91 17.78
C VAL A 203 -11.33 -29.25 18.22
N GLN A 204 -10.25 -30.02 18.29
CA GLN A 204 -8.93 -29.47 18.64
C GLN A 204 -8.47 -28.52 17.53
N GLY A 205 -7.94 -27.35 17.90
CA GLY A 205 -7.67 -26.27 16.94
C GLY A 205 -6.69 -26.65 15.84
N PHE A 206 -5.62 -27.38 16.17
CA PHE A 206 -4.65 -27.87 15.19
C PHE A 206 -5.21 -29.01 14.33
N GLU A 207 -6.06 -29.86 14.90
CA GLU A 207 -6.82 -30.86 14.17
C GLU A 207 -7.76 -30.20 13.14
N PHE A 208 -8.47 -29.12 13.52
CA PHE A 208 -9.26 -28.34 12.59
C PHE A 208 -8.39 -27.70 11.49
N LEU A 209 -7.30 -27.03 11.85
CA LEU A 209 -6.39 -26.41 10.88
C LEU A 209 -5.79 -27.42 9.91
N SER A 210 -5.48 -28.64 10.36
CA SER A 210 -4.95 -29.73 9.52
C SER A 210 -5.89 -30.12 8.37
N ARG A 211 -7.20 -29.88 8.52
CA ARG A 211 -8.20 -30.19 7.50
C ARG A 211 -8.19 -29.19 6.33
N THR A 212 -7.79 -27.94 6.59
CA THR A 212 -7.67 -26.87 5.58
C THR A 212 -6.58 -27.17 4.54
N LYS A 213 -6.69 -26.62 3.31
CA LYS A 213 -5.61 -26.70 2.31
C LYS A 213 -4.24 -26.24 2.84
N ILE A 214 -4.21 -25.16 3.63
CA ILE A 214 -2.98 -24.64 4.22
C ILE A 214 -2.40 -25.63 5.23
N GLY A 215 -3.23 -26.19 6.12
CA GLY A 215 -2.76 -27.15 7.10
C GLY A 215 -2.21 -28.42 6.46
N ARG A 216 -2.85 -28.93 5.40
CA ARG A 216 -2.34 -30.07 4.62
C ARG A 216 -1.01 -29.73 3.94
N LYS A 217 -0.87 -28.53 3.36
CA LYS A 217 0.37 -28.08 2.70
C LYS A 217 1.56 -28.05 3.68
N PHE A 218 1.33 -27.65 4.93
CA PHE A 218 2.36 -27.58 5.96
C PHE A 218 2.44 -28.83 6.84
N GLY A 219 1.68 -29.89 6.55
CA GLY A 219 1.71 -31.14 7.30
C GLY A 219 1.26 -31.00 8.76
N LEU A 220 0.36 -30.06 9.06
CA LEU A 220 -0.17 -29.88 10.41
C LEU A 220 -0.89 -31.15 10.87
N GLN A 221 -0.73 -31.49 12.14
CA GLN A 221 -1.36 -32.64 12.77
C GLN A 221 -1.97 -32.21 14.11
N LYS A 222 -2.80 -33.09 14.68
CA LYS A 222 -3.31 -32.91 16.03
C LYS A 222 -2.15 -32.71 17.01
N SER A 223 -2.25 -31.66 17.81
CA SER A 223 -1.23 -31.27 18.80
C SER A 223 -1.72 -31.57 20.22
N SER A 224 -0.80 -31.54 21.20
CA SER A 224 -1.12 -31.58 22.63
C SER A 224 -1.67 -30.24 23.16
N SER A 225 -1.79 -29.23 22.30
CA SER A 225 -2.37 -27.93 22.65
C SER A 225 -3.81 -28.05 23.16
N ARG A 226 -4.11 -27.34 24.26
CA ARG A 226 -5.44 -27.17 24.87
C ARG A 226 -6.29 -26.08 24.19
N LEU A 227 -6.03 -25.83 22.91
CA LEU A 227 -6.83 -24.93 22.08
C LEU A 227 -7.90 -25.75 21.35
N PHE A 228 -9.15 -25.38 21.56
CA PHE A 228 -10.32 -26.01 20.96
C PHE A 228 -11.15 -24.99 20.20
N VAL A 229 -12.00 -25.50 19.34
CA VAL A 229 -12.87 -24.76 18.44
C VAL A 229 -14.26 -25.34 18.57
N SER A 230 -15.28 -24.49 18.67
CA SER A 230 -16.67 -24.94 18.71
C SER A 230 -17.06 -25.64 17.41
N LYS A 231 -17.98 -26.59 17.49
CA LYS A 231 -18.48 -27.30 16.31
C LYS A 231 -19.07 -26.35 15.27
N GLN A 232 -19.72 -25.26 15.68
CA GLN A 232 -20.28 -24.29 14.74
C GLN A 232 -19.21 -23.45 14.06
N PHE A 233 -18.11 -23.14 14.74
CA PHE A 233 -16.98 -22.45 14.12
C PHE A 233 -16.37 -23.26 12.96
N THR A 234 -16.41 -24.59 13.04
CA THR A 234 -15.95 -25.45 11.94
C THR A 234 -16.86 -25.45 10.71
N LYS A 235 -18.10 -24.93 10.82
CA LYS A 235 -19.13 -24.97 9.79
C LYS A 235 -19.56 -23.57 9.38
N SER A 236 -18.89 -23.04 8.37
CA SER A 236 -19.08 -21.64 7.99
C SER A 236 -20.03 -21.47 6.82
N ILE A 237 -19.99 -22.40 5.86
CA ILE A 237 -20.76 -22.32 4.63
C ILE A 237 -21.58 -23.59 4.41
N GLN A 238 -22.69 -23.46 3.68
CA GLN A 238 -23.41 -24.65 3.23
C GLN A 238 -22.55 -25.39 2.20
N SER A 239 -22.19 -26.65 2.50
CA SER A 239 -21.42 -27.48 1.57
C SER A 239 -22.17 -27.63 0.24
N ASN A 240 -21.51 -27.27 -0.86
CA ASN A 240 -22.00 -27.47 -2.22
C ASN A 240 -21.02 -28.40 -2.95
N ARG A 241 -21.49 -29.19 -3.91
CA ARG A 241 -20.70 -30.23 -4.62
C ARG A 241 -19.38 -29.77 -5.24
N ARG A 242 -19.16 -28.45 -5.37
CA ARG A 242 -17.94 -27.84 -5.93
C ARG A 242 -16.96 -27.31 -4.88
N MET A 243 -17.35 -27.17 -3.61
CA MET A 243 -16.58 -26.45 -2.60
C MET A 243 -16.51 -27.23 -1.29
N ASN A 244 -15.30 -27.37 -0.76
CA ASN A 244 -15.07 -27.95 0.56
C ASN A 244 -15.27 -26.85 1.61
N ASP A 245 -16.16 -27.08 2.58
CA ASP A 245 -16.41 -26.20 3.73
C ASP A 245 -15.11 -25.90 4.52
N GLU A 246 -14.20 -26.87 4.55
CA GLU A 246 -12.94 -26.83 5.29
C GLU A 246 -11.92 -25.77 4.81
N ASP A 247 -12.13 -25.13 3.65
CA ASP A 247 -11.24 -24.07 3.15
C ASP A 247 -11.71 -22.66 3.53
N VAL A 248 -12.94 -22.51 4.02
CA VAL A 248 -13.52 -21.22 4.41
C VAL A 248 -13.55 -21.13 5.93
N VAL A 249 -12.51 -20.54 6.51
CA VAL A 249 -12.36 -20.35 7.96
C VAL A 249 -12.84 -18.96 8.34
N ARG A 250 -13.66 -18.85 9.39
CA ARG A 250 -14.07 -17.57 9.97
C ARG A 250 -12.88 -16.90 10.67
N PRO A 251 -12.81 -15.55 10.68
CA PRO A 251 -11.87 -14.86 11.56
C PRO A 251 -12.15 -15.22 13.02
N VAL A 252 -11.09 -15.36 13.81
CA VAL A 252 -11.21 -15.60 15.26
C VAL A 252 -11.48 -14.26 15.93
N GLU A 253 -12.72 -14.06 16.35
CA GLU A 253 -13.13 -12.83 17.04
C GLU A 253 -13.29 -13.04 18.56
N TRP A 254 -13.74 -14.22 18.97
CA TRP A 254 -14.06 -14.54 20.36
C TRP A 254 -13.36 -15.81 20.84
N VAL A 255 -12.76 -15.73 22.02
CA VAL A 255 -12.10 -16.84 22.71
C VAL A 255 -12.60 -16.89 24.13
N LEU A 256 -13.14 -18.04 24.53
CA LEU A 256 -13.44 -18.35 25.93
C LEU A 256 -12.20 -18.98 26.55
N TRP A 257 -11.85 -18.54 27.75
CA TRP A 257 -10.67 -19.00 28.48
C TRP A 257 -11.05 -19.50 29.86
N SER A 258 -10.63 -20.72 30.21
CA SER A 258 -10.70 -21.25 31.57
C SER A 258 -9.32 -21.23 32.20
N SER A 259 -9.17 -20.50 33.31
CA SER A 259 -7.92 -20.43 34.06
C SER A 259 -7.63 -21.71 34.83
N GLU A 260 -8.65 -22.45 35.25
CA GLU A 260 -8.50 -23.69 36.03
C GLU A 260 -7.93 -24.83 35.18
N THR A 261 -8.39 -24.93 33.93
CA THR A 261 -7.97 -26.00 33.01
C THR A 261 -6.98 -25.52 31.94
N GLU A 262 -6.54 -24.25 31.98
CA GLU A 262 -5.70 -23.61 30.97
C GLU A 262 -6.15 -23.91 29.54
N THR A 263 -7.46 -23.89 29.33
CA THR A 263 -8.10 -24.34 28.10
C THR A 263 -8.78 -23.18 27.40
N ALA A 264 -8.48 -23.03 26.12
CA ALA A 264 -9.05 -22.00 25.25
C ALA A 264 -10.07 -22.62 24.28
N VAL A 265 -11.22 -22.00 24.13
CA VAL A 265 -12.26 -22.40 23.18
C VAL A 265 -12.62 -21.23 22.27
N ILE A 266 -12.40 -21.38 20.97
CA ILE A 266 -12.80 -20.42 19.96
C ILE A 266 -14.29 -20.63 19.63
N VAL A 267 -15.07 -19.56 19.64
CA VAL A 267 -16.52 -19.57 19.40
C VAL A 267 -16.91 -18.56 18.32
N ILE A 268 -18.10 -18.72 17.73
CA ILE A 268 -18.63 -17.75 16.77
C ILE A 268 -19.35 -16.60 17.48
N PRO A 269 -19.50 -15.42 16.85
CA PRO A 269 -20.21 -14.28 17.45
C PRO A 269 -21.63 -14.61 17.92
N GLU A 270 -22.35 -15.45 17.19
CA GLU A 270 -23.72 -15.88 17.54
C GLU A 270 -23.76 -16.74 18.80
N GLU A 271 -22.71 -17.55 19.05
CA GLU A 271 -22.56 -18.29 20.30
C GLU A 271 -22.15 -17.36 21.45
N ALA A 272 -21.22 -16.44 21.19
CA ALA A 272 -20.75 -15.47 22.18
C ALA A 272 -21.90 -14.59 22.69
N GLU A 273 -22.75 -14.06 21.79
CA GLU A 273 -23.90 -13.22 22.16
C GLU A 273 -24.85 -13.91 23.14
N LEU A 274 -25.06 -15.23 22.98
CA LEU A 274 -25.91 -16.00 23.89
C LEU A 274 -25.22 -16.36 25.21
N LEU A 275 -23.88 -16.39 25.24
CA LEU A 275 -23.10 -16.70 26.44
C LEU A 275 -22.79 -15.47 27.29
N LEU A 276 -22.66 -14.29 26.70
CA LEU A 276 -22.34 -13.05 27.41
C LEU A 276 -23.29 -12.78 28.60
N PRO A 277 -24.63 -12.90 28.47
CA PRO A 277 -25.53 -12.73 29.62
C PRO A 277 -25.31 -13.76 30.73
N ILE A 278 -24.88 -14.98 30.39
CA ILE A 278 -24.62 -16.04 31.37
C ILE A 278 -23.34 -15.73 32.15
N LEU A 279 -22.29 -15.32 31.43
CA LEU A 279 -21.01 -14.91 32.03
C LEU A 279 -21.17 -13.68 32.95
N CYS A 280 -21.95 -12.69 32.52
CA CYS A 280 -22.16 -11.47 33.29
C CYS A 280 -23.12 -11.63 34.48
N ASN A 281 -24.05 -12.60 34.45
CA ASN A 281 -24.98 -12.83 35.56
C ASN A 281 -24.43 -13.74 36.66
N GLU A 282 -23.31 -14.43 36.41
CA GLU A 282 -22.58 -15.23 37.43
C GLU A 282 -21.42 -14.43 38.07
N SER A 283 -21.35 -13.11 37.84
CA SER A 283 -20.41 -12.15 38.47
C SER A 283 -20.99 -11.49 39.71
#